data_AF-A0A9D6WEL9-F1
#
_entry.id   AF-A0A9D6WEL9-F1
#
_cell.length_a   1.000
_cell.length_b   1.000
_cell.length_c   1.000
_cell.angle_alpha   90.00
_cell.angle_beta   90.00
_cell.angle_gamma   90.00
#
_symmetry.space_group_name_H-M   'P 1'
#
loop_
_entity.id
_entity.type
_entity.pdbx_description
1 polymer ?
#
loop_
_entity_poly.entity_id
_entity_poly.type
_entity_poly.pdbx_seq_one_letter_code
_entity_poly.pdbx_strand_id
1 'polypeptide(L)'
;MQPMLRHLALGAALAAAFSTSHAAVLGTFDFATSYDIPVGPEPGAPPYLVVHFGYSLAPNGLTDPGTLVFDGLQFDAASAGQTFSLNSAADDPQYPNFLARATNGVVDDARYDAIGKDGGGLGLVDLESNFFSFAPGLTGPDFHGALITGLELFIGSLAIDANAGPGEEAWSIAGRLSVVGEFPAPVPLPAGVWLFGAALPLLVAPVTRRRNGSHA
;
A
#
# COMPACT_ATOMS: atom_id res chain seq x y z
N MET A 1 -12.19 67.08 -15.79
CA MET A 1 -12.96 66.10 -15.00
C MET A 1 -12.53 64.70 -15.45
N GLN A 2 -12.18 63.84 -14.50
CA GLN A 2 -11.82 62.41 -14.64
C GLN A 2 -12.94 61.56 -15.29
N PRO A 3 -12.77 60.24 -15.59
CA PRO A 3 -11.58 59.35 -15.50
C PRO A 3 -11.27 58.58 -16.82
N MET A 4 -10.00 58.24 -17.11
CA MET A 4 -9.40 56.89 -16.94
C MET A 4 -10.29 55.69 -17.30
N LEU A 5 -10.04 55.08 -18.47
CA LEU A 5 -10.34 53.66 -18.74
C LEU A 5 -9.01 52.91 -18.93
N ARG A 6 -8.53 52.32 -17.84
CA ARG A 6 -7.46 51.31 -17.86
C ARG A 6 -8.06 50.02 -18.44
N HIS A 7 -7.54 49.56 -19.57
CA HIS A 7 -7.78 48.19 -20.03
C HIS A 7 -7.07 47.24 -19.07
N LEU A 8 -7.82 46.64 -18.15
CA LEU A 8 -7.35 45.53 -17.33
C LEU A 8 -7.25 44.31 -18.25
N ALA A 9 -6.04 43.97 -18.68
CA ALA A 9 -5.77 42.67 -19.27
C ALA A 9 -5.92 41.61 -18.15
N LEU A 10 -7.06 40.94 -18.13
CA LEU A 10 -7.28 39.79 -17.25
C LEU A 10 -6.55 38.59 -17.87
N GLY A 11 -5.27 38.45 -17.52
CA GLY A 11 -4.49 37.27 -17.83
C GLY A 11 -5.04 36.09 -17.06
N ALA A 12 -5.75 35.19 -17.74
CA ALA A 12 -6.12 33.89 -17.21
C ALA A 12 -4.87 33.00 -17.18
N ALA A 13 -4.13 33.07 -16.07
CA ALA A 13 -3.22 32.00 -15.69
C ALA A 13 -3.98 31.11 -14.70
N LEU A 14 -4.60 30.03 -15.19
CA LEU A 14 -5.02 28.96 -14.31
C LEU A 14 -4.15 27.74 -14.61
N ALA A 15 -3.37 27.39 -13.60
CA ALA A 15 -2.29 26.42 -13.63
C ALA A 15 -2.75 25.07 -14.15
N ALA A 16 -2.02 24.54 -15.15
CA ALA A 16 -1.96 23.11 -15.35
C ALA A 16 -1.37 22.52 -14.07
N ALA A 17 -2.18 21.81 -13.29
CA ALA A 17 -1.69 20.97 -12.21
C ALA A 17 -0.89 19.84 -12.87
N PHE A 18 0.41 20.05 -13.02
CA PHE A 18 1.35 18.97 -13.26
C PHE A 18 1.34 18.11 -12.00
N SER A 19 0.53 17.05 -12.01
CA SER A 19 0.71 15.89 -11.15
C SER A 19 2.02 15.23 -11.60
N THR A 20 3.16 15.71 -11.11
CA THR A 20 4.36 14.88 -11.09
C THR A 20 4.10 13.81 -10.04
N SER A 21 3.55 12.67 -10.46
CA SER A 21 3.41 11.56 -9.55
C SER A 21 4.80 11.02 -9.24
N HIS A 22 5.30 11.45 -8.08
CA HIS A 22 6.38 10.73 -7.43
C HIS A 22 5.68 9.57 -6.73
N ALA A 23 6.14 8.35 -7.00
CA ALA A 23 5.63 7.19 -6.30
C ALA A 23 5.75 7.43 -4.78
N ALA A 24 4.63 7.36 -4.08
CA ALA A 24 4.52 7.60 -2.66
C ALA A 24 4.56 6.27 -1.92
N VAL A 25 5.01 6.29 -0.67
CA VAL A 25 4.80 5.15 0.23
C VAL A 25 3.31 5.10 0.55
N LEU A 26 2.65 4.05 0.07
CA LEU A 26 1.23 3.81 0.26
C LEU A 26 0.95 3.14 1.60
N GLY A 27 1.85 2.30 2.10
CA GLY A 27 1.75 1.61 3.39
C GLY A 27 3.09 1.03 3.82
N THR A 28 3.22 0.71 5.10
CA THR A 28 4.45 0.20 5.70
C THR A 28 4.18 -0.90 6.70
N PHE A 29 5.11 -1.82 6.83
CA PHE A 29 5.13 -2.86 7.84
C PHE A 29 6.51 -2.90 8.49
N ASP A 30 6.59 -2.59 9.78
CA ASP A 30 7.81 -2.70 10.57
C ASP A 30 7.88 -4.10 11.21
N PHE A 31 9.02 -4.77 11.06
CA PHE A 31 9.24 -6.10 11.63
C PHE A 31 10.48 -6.15 12.50
N ALA A 32 10.45 -7.02 13.50
CA ALA A 32 11.60 -7.39 14.32
C ALA A 32 11.41 -8.82 14.82
N THR A 33 12.39 -9.68 14.58
CA THR A 33 12.37 -11.07 15.04
C THR A 33 13.78 -11.59 15.28
N SER A 34 13.90 -12.53 16.19
CA SER A 34 15.15 -13.21 16.52
C SER A 34 14.90 -14.68 16.77
N TYR A 35 15.98 -15.45 16.76
CA TYR A 35 15.93 -16.88 16.97
C TYR A 35 17.10 -17.34 17.84
N ASP A 36 16.75 -18.10 18.88
CA ASP A 36 17.68 -18.78 19.76
C ASP A 36 17.74 -20.27 19.41
N ILE A 37 18.94 -20.85 19.44
CA ILE A 37 19.15 -22.26 19.12
C ILE A 37 18.51 -23.16 20.18
N PRO A 38 17.60 -24.08 19.80
CA PRO A 38 17.03 -25.05 20.71
C PRO A 38 18.11 -25.99 21.25
N VAL A 39 17.93 -26.49 22.46
CA VAL A 39 18.86 -27.46 23.06
C VAL A 39 18.86 -28.77 22.25
N GLY A 40 19.90 -29.03 21.46
CA GLY A 40 20.07 -30.20 20.59
C GLY A 40 21.34 -30.15 19.73
N PRO A 41 21.71 -31.23 19.01
CA PRO A 41 22.90 -31.22 18.14
C PRO A 41 22.70 -30.31 16.93
N GLU A 42 23.72 -29.49 16.63
CA GLU A 42 23.62 -28.35 15.74
C GLU A 42 24.47 -28.49 14.47
N PRO A 43 23.97 -28.18 13.27
CA PRO A 43 24.78 -27.95 12.08
C PRO A 43 25.30 -26.50 12.05
N GLY A 44 26.49 -26.23 11.50
CA GLY A 44 27.05 -24.86 11.43
C GLY A 44 26.28 -23.90 10.52
N ALA A 45 26.10 -22.63 10.95
CA ALA A 45 25.34 -21.57 10.26
C ALA A 45 25.98 -21.13 8.92
N PRO A 46 25.22 -20.91 7.82
CA PRO A 46 25.67 -20.08 6.72
C PRO A 46 25.65 -18.61 7.15
N PRO A 47 26.39 -17.75 6.47
CA PRO A 47 26.46 -16.34 6.80
C PRO A 47 25.23 -15.53 6.33
N TYR A 48 24.07 -16.16 6.13
CA TYR A 48 22.87 -15.50 5.59
C TYR A 48 21.54 -15.99 6.19
N LEU A 49 20.55 -15.10 6.22
CA LEU A 49 19.16 -15.30 6.61
C LEU A 49 18.26 -15.35 5.37
N VAL A 50 17.23 -16.18 5.38
CA VAL A 50 16.20 -16.20 4.34
C VAL A 50 14.94 -15.50 4.82
N VAL A 51 14.42 -14.54 4.03
CA VAL A 51 13.17 -13.83 4.32
C VAL A 51 12.13 -14.16 3.27
N HIS A 52 10.88 -14.32 3.72
CA HIS A 52 9.72 -14.61 2.89
C HIS A 52 8.59 -13.62 3.21
N PHE A 53 7.87 -13.20 2.17
CA PHE A 53 6.61 -12.47 2.30
C PHE A 53 5.50 -13.24 1.56
N GLY A 54 4.23 -13.02 1.90
CA GLY A 54 3.16 -13.74 1.22
C GLY A 54 1.77 -13.19 1.48
N TYR A 55 0.82 -13.64 0.66
CA TYR A 55 -0.60 -13.32 0.73
C TYR A 55 -1.44 -14.59 0.59
N SER A 56 -2.45 -14.80 1.44
CA SER A 56 -3.33 -15.98 1.41
C SER A 56 -4.80 -15.60 1.43
N LEU A 57 -5.61 -16.36 0.67
CA LEU A 57 -7.09 -16.31 0.73
C LEU A 57 -7.68 -17.23 1.81
N ALA A 58 -6.88 -18.18 2.31
CA ALA A 58 -7.33 -19.17 3.27
C ALA A 58 -6.71 -18.90 4.65
N PRO A 59 -7.52 -18.86 5.72
CA PRO A 59 -7.02 -18.89 7.08
C PRO A 59 -6.15 -20.14 7.25
N ASN A 60 -4.87 -19.96 7.57
CA ASN A 60 -3.84 -21.03 7.64
C ASN A 60 -3.36 -21.63 6.30
N GLY A 61 -3.71 -21.08 5.14
CA GLY A 61 -3.42 -21.63 3.80
C GLY A 61 -1.95 -21.60 3.34
N LEU A 62 -1.01 -21.30 4.22
CA LEU A 62 0.36 -20.91 3.89
C LEU A 62 1.34 -22.08 3.77
N THR A 63 0.83 -23.31 3.67
CA THR A 63 1.63 -24.44 3.15
C THR A 63 1.60 -24.52 1.62
N ASP A 64 0.82 -23.68 0.94
CA ASP A 64 0.74 -23.70 -0.53
C ASP A 64 1.85 -22.84 -1.16
N PRO A 65 2.79 -23.45 -1.91
CA PRO A 65 3.91 -22.76 -2.57
C PRO A 65 3.48 -21.75 -3.66
N GLY A 66 2.18 -21.56 -3.90
CA GLY A 66 1.62 -20.54 -4.79
C GLY A 66 1.22 -19.23 -4.10
N THR A 67 1.49 -19.07 -2.81
CA THR A 67 1.12 -17.88 -2.00
C THR A 67 2.30 -17.07 -1.48
N LEU A 68 3.52 -17.58 -1.67
CA LEU A 68 4.77 -16.94 -1.26
C LEU A 68 5.29 -16.03 -2.36
N VAL A 69 5.84 -14.90 -1.94
CA VAL A 69 6.35 -13.83 -2.78
C VAL A 69 7.67 -13.41 -2.17
N PHE A 70 8.71 -13.37 -2.98
CA PHE A 70 10.10 -13.26 -2.54
C PHE A 70 10.54 -14.47 -1.73
N ASP A 71 10.20 -15.66 -2.23
CA ASP A 71 10.62 -16.92 -1.63
C ASP A 71 12.14 -17.08 -1.79
N GLY A 72 12.89 -16.86 -0.71
CA GLY A 72 14.33 -17.09 -0.72
C GLY A 72 15.22 -15.85 -0.76
N LEU A 73 14.75 -14.65 -0.37
CA LEU A 73 15.65 -13.49 -0.27
C LEU A 73 16.71 -13.75 0.80
N GLN A 74 17.98 -13.79 0.37
CA GLN A 74 19.11 -14.05 1.26
C GLN A 74 19.77 -12.74 1.65
N PHE A 75 19.88 -12.51 2.96
CA PHE A 75 20.55 -11.35 3.53
C PHE A 75 21.69 -11.78 4.44
N ASP A 76 22.83 -11.13 4.32
CA ASP A 76 23.98 -11.30 5.19
C ASP A 76 24.16 -10.06 6.09
N ALA A 77 25.11 -10.11 7.02
CA ALA A 77 25.36 -8.98 7.92
C ALA A 77 25.68 -7.65 7.19
N ALA A 78 26.19 -7.70 5.94
CA ALA A 78 26.46 -6.50 5.14
C ALA A 78 25.19 -5.82 4.61
N SER A 79 24.06 -6.52 4.64
CA SER A 79 22.74 -6.02 4.25
C SER A 79 22.14 -5.04 5.26
N ALA A 80 22.69 -4.97 6.49
CA ALA A 80 22.24 -4.02 7.50
C ALA A 80 22.44 -2.56 7.03
N GLY A 81 21.39 -1.75 7.19
CA GLY A 81 21.32 -0.37 6.72
C GLY A 81 21.00 -0.21 5.24
N GLN A 82 20.73 -1.29 4.50
CA GLN A 82 20.43 -1.23 3.07
C GLN A 82 18.93 -1.28 2.78
N THR A 83 18.55 -0.70 1.64
CA THR A 83 17.21 -0.79 1.06
C THR A 83 17.28 -1.58 -0.25
N PHE A 84 16.41 -2.57 -0.38
CA PHE A 84 16.27 -3.43 -1.54
C PHE A 84 14.95 -3.11 -2.24
N SER A 85 15.02 -2.77 -3.53
CA SER A 85 13.83 -2.57 -4.36
C SER A 85 13.41 -3.90 -4.97
N LEU A 86 12.11 -4.20 -4.86
CA LEU A 86 11.49 -5.41 -5.36
C LEU A 86 10.31 -5.01 -6.24
N ASN A 87 10.51 -5.02 -7.57
CA ASN A 87 9.67 -4.25 -8.47
C ASN A 87 9.38 -4.92 -9.82
N SER A 88 9.75 -6.19 -9.99
CA SER A 88 9.47 -6.89 -11.23
C SER A 88 9.34 -8.41 -11.09
N ALA A 89 8.73 -9.02 -12.10
CA ALA A 89 8.70 -10.48 -12.25
C ALA A 89 10.09 -11.10 -12.48
N ALA A 90 11.09 -10.28 -12.84
CA ALA A 90 12.47 -10.72 -12.96
C ALA A 90 13.13 -10.88 -11.58
N ASP A 91 12.68 -10.10 -10.59
CA ASP A 91 13.12 -10.21 -9.20
C ASP A 91 12.41 -11.38 -8.50
N ASP A 92 11.10 -11.55 -8.77
CA ASP A 92 10.33 -12.72 -8.32
C ASP A 92 9.19 -13.07 -9.30
N PRO A 93 9.11 -14.30 -9.85
CA PRO A 93 8.05 -14.70 -10.77
C PRO A 93 6.62 -14.59 -10.24
N GLN A 94 6.40 -14.62 -8.93
CA GLN A 94 5.11 -14.45 -8.25
C GLN A 94 4.75 -12.99 -8.00
N TYR A 95 5.65 -12.04 -8.24
CA TYR A 95 5.39 -10.60 -8.05
C TYR A 95 4.10 -10.11 -8.75
N PRO A 96 3.77 -10.50 -9.99
CA PRO A 96 2.49 -10.09 -10.60
C PRO A 96 1.25 -10.64 -9.87
N ASN A 97 1.33 -11.87 -9.34
CA ASN A 97 0.21 -12.49 -8.61
C ASN A 97 0.00 -11.81 -7.25
N PHE A 98 1.10 -11.43 -6.59
CA PHE A 98 1.07 -10.59 -5.39
C PHE A 98 0.34 -9.28 -5.65
N LEU A 99 0.75 -8.53 -6.67
CA LEU A 99 0.17 -7.23 -7.00
C LEU A 99 -1.33 -7.34 -7.32
N ALA A 100 -1.72 -8.36 -8.07
CA ALA A 100 -3.11 -8.60 -8.42
C ALA A 100 -3.98 -8.87 -7.18
N ARG A 101 -3.43 -9.48 -6.12
CA ARG A 101 -4.13 -9.70 -4.86
C ARG A 101 -4.23 -8.43 -4.03
N ALA A 102 -3.10 -7.77 -3.79
CA ALA A 102 -3.05 -6.54 -3.01
C ALA A 102 -3.98 -5.43 -3.54
N THR A 103 -4.31 -5.46 -4.84
CA THR A 103 -5.11 -4.41 -5.51
C THR A 103 -6.55 -4.82 -5.87
N ASN A 104 -7.03 -6.01 -5.47
CA ASN A 104 -8.33 -6.54 -5.89
C ASN A 104 -9.55 -6.03 -5.09
N GLY A 105 -9.34 -5.27 -4.00
CA GLY A 105 -10.40 -4.78 -3.10
C GLY A 105 -11.05 -5.83 -2.22
N VAL A 106 -10.35 -6.94 -1.99
CA VAL A 106 -10.68 -7.96 -1.00
C VAL A 106 -9.65 -7.88 0.12
N VAL A 107 -10.13 -7.94 1.37
CA VAL A 107 -9.23 -8.00 2.53
C VAL A 107 -8.65 -9.40 2.63
N ASP A 108 -7.43 -9.57 2.16
CA ASP A 108 -6.65 -10.80 2.24
C ASP A 108 -5.74 -10.82 3.48
N ASP A 109 -5.32 -12.02 3.90
CA ASP A 109 -4.30 -12.18 4.95
C ASP A 109 -2.90 -11.94 4.34
N ALA A 110 -2.11 -11.07 4.97
CA ALA A 110 -0.71 -10.82 4.66
C ALA A 110 0.19 -11.51 5.70
N ARG A 111 1.37 -11.95 5.24
CA ARG A 111 2.35 -12.64 6.08
C ARG A 111 3.78 -12.18 5.84
N TYR A 112 4.55 -12.19 6.91
CA TYR A 112 6.01 -12.13 6.92
C TYR A 112 6.57 -13.33 7.68
N ASP A 113 7.62 -13.96 7.14
CA ASP A 113 8.44 -14.94 7.84
C ASP A 113 9.92 -14.64 7.60
N ALA A 114 10.74 -14.87 8.62
CA ALA A 114 12.19 -14.94 8.47
C ALA A 114 12.66 -16.29 9.01
N ILE A 115 13.40 -17.03 8.21
CA ILE A 115 13.85 -18.38 8.52
C ILE A 115 15.36 -18.47 8.30
N GLY A 116 16.10 -18.77 9.36
CA GLY A 116 17.49 -19.21 9.26
C GLY A 116 17.56 -20.71 8.95
N LYS A 117 18.67 -21.20 8.40
CA LYS A 117 18.76 -22.65 8.10
C LYS A 117 18.81 -23.56 9.34
N ASP A 118 19.10 -22.99 10.51
CA ASP A 118 18.97 -23.67 11.81
C ASP A 118 17.51 -23.90 12.23
N GLY A 119 16.58 -23.45 11.39
CA GLY A 119 15.16 -23.41 11.68
C GLY A 119 14.80 -22.16 12.45
N GLY A 120 13.52 -22.10 12.82
CA GLY A 120 12.98 -21.02 13.61
C GLY A 120 12.81 -19.70 12.87
N GLY A 121 12.15 -18.78 13.58
CA GLY A 121 11.52 -17.59 13.04
C GLY A 121 10.10 -17.43 13.55
N LEU A 122 9.71 -16.21 13.88
CA LEU A 122 8.30 -15.89 14.12
C LEU A 122 7.72 -15.30 12.83
N GLY A 123 6.67 -15.96 12.35
CA GLY A 123 5.81 -15.40 11.32
C GLY A 123 4.79 -14.44 11.93
N LEU A 124 4.57 -13.32 11.27
CA LEU A 124 3.43 -12.45 11.57
C LEU A 124 2.39 -12.63 10.48
N VAL A 125 1.13 -12.83 10.88
CA VAL A 125 -0.02 -12.91 9.97
C VAL A 125 -1.08 -11.97 10.48
N ASP A 126 -1.59 -11.11 9.60
CA ASP A 126 -2.71 -10.21 9.89
C ASP A 126 -3.42 -9.88 8.56
N LEU A 127 -4.57 -9.22 8.65
CA LEU A 127 -5.24 -8.63 7.49
C LEU A 127 -4.32 -7.59 6.85
N GLU A 128 -4.28 -7.55 5.51
CA GLU A 128 -3.46 -6.61 4.73
C GLU A 128 -3.57 -5.17 5.25
N SER A 129 -4.79 -4.71 5.52
CA SER A 129 -5.03 -3.36 6.01
C SER A 129 -4.39 -3.11 7.38
N ASN A 130 -4.35 -4.08 8.29
CA ASN A 130 -3.65 -3.93 9.56
C ASN A 130 -2.13 -4.07 9.39
N PHE A 131 -1.73 -4.98 8.50
CA PHE A 131 -0.35 -5.35 8.26
C PHE A 131 0.46 -4.18 7.69
N PHE A 132 -0.10 -3.43 6.74
CA PHE A 132 0.56 -2.27 6.11
C PHE A 132 0.16 -0.92 6.71
N SER A 133 -0.14 -0.89 8.02
CA SER A 133 -0.48 0.34 8.73
C SER A 133 0.73 1.25 8.96
N PHE A 134 0.54 2.56 8.80
CA PHE A 134 1.59 3.56 9.09
C PHE A 134 1.92 3.70 10.57
N ALA A 135 1.06 3.20 11.46
CA ALA A 135 1.28 3.19 12.89
C ALA A 135 0.48 2.07 13.57
N PRO A 136 1.00 1.49 14.67
CA PRO A 136 0.31 0.45 15.42
C PRO A 136 -1.10 0.87 15.85
N GLY A 137 -2.07 -0.02 15.64
CA GLY A 137 -3.47 0.19 16.05
C GLY A 137 -4.29 1.08 15.11
N LEU A 138 -3.72 1.54 13.99
CA LEU A 138 -4.46 2.17 12.91
C LEU A 138 -4.75 1.15 11.81
N THR A 139 -5.93 1.26 11.20
CA THR A 139 -6.20 0.57 9.94
C THR A 139 -5.37 1.23 8.84
N GLY A 140 -4.47 0.47 8.24
CA GLY A 140 -3.76 0.84 7.02
C GLY A 140 -4.66 0.78 5.79
N PRO A 141 -4.11 1.14 4.62
CA PRO A 141 -4.87 1.21 3.38
C PRO A 141 -5.28 -0.19 2.89
N ASP A 142 -6.41 -0.23 2.19
CA ASP A 142 -6.66 -1.22 1.14
C ASP A 142 -6.06 -0.64 -0.16
N PHE A 143 -5.19 -1.39 -0.85
CA PHE A 143 -4.58 -0.93 -2.09
C PHE A 143 -5.48 -1.12 -3.31
N HIS A 144 -6.77 -1.38 -3.12
CA HIS A 144 -7.76 -1.40 -4.19
C HIS A 144 -7.67 -0.16 -5.09
N GLY A 145 -7.47 -0.43 -6.38
CA GLY A 145 -7.37 0.61 -7.40
C GLY A 145 -6.07 1.41 -7.36
N ALA A 146 -5.14 1.12 -6.44
CA ALA A 146 -3.80 1.67 -6.47
C ALA A 146 -2.98 1.11 -7.64
N LEU A 147 -2.08 1.93 -8.18
CA LEU A 147 -0.98 1.50 -9.01
C LEU A 147 0.24 1.32 -8.12
N ILE A 148 0.54 0.08 -7.73
CA ILE A 148 1.77 -0.26 -7.02
C ILE A 148 2.91 -0.32 -8.04
N THR A 149 3.93 0.50 -7.83
CA THR A 149 5.12 0.60 -8.70
C THR A 149 6.32 -0.15 -8.15
N GLY A 150 6.28 -0.57 -6.89
CA GLY A 150 7.35 -1.33 -6.27
C GLY A 150 7.09 -1.64 -4.80
N LEU A 151 7.93 -2.51 -4.26
CA LEU A 151 8.09 -2.68 -2.83
C LEU A 151 9.53 -2.30 -2.46
N GLU A 152 9.69 -1.76 -1.26
CA GLU A 152 11.00 -1.43 -0.70
C GLU A 152 11.18 -2.14 0.63
N LEU A 153 12.20 -2.99 0.71
CA LEU A 153 12.59 -3.68 1.92
C LEU A 153 13.83 -3.01 2.50
N PHE A 154 13.68 -2.32 3.62
CA PHE A 154 14.78 -1.76 4.39
C PHE A 154 15.16 -2.73 5.51
N ILE A 155 16.43 -3.14 5.56
CA ILE A 155 16.98 -3.93 6.66
C ILE A 155 17.67 -2.97 7.62
N GLY A 156 17.05 -2.67 8.76
CA GLY A 156 17.60 -1.75 9.75
C GLY A 156 18.74 -2.36 10.56
N SER A 157 18.57 -3.61 10.98
CA SER A 157 19.59 -4.39 11.68
C SER A 157 19.52 -5.85 11.26
N LEU A 158 20.69 -6.48 11.12
CA LEU A 158 20.83 -7.91 10.92
C LEU A 158 22.09 -8.38 11.64
N ALA A 159 21.91 -9.31 12.58
CA ALA A 159 23.00 -9.99 13.25
C ALA A 159 22.86 -11.49 12.99
N ILE A 160 23.98 -12.14 12.68
CA ILE A 160 24.08 -13.58 12.48
C ILE A 160 25.34 -14.03 13.22
N ASP A 161 25.17 -14.90 14.20
CA ASP A 161 26.28 -15.53 14.90
C ASP A 161 26.43 -16.98 14.42
N ALA A 162 27.46 -17.22 13.62
CA ALA A 162 27.73 -18.54 13.08
C ALA A 162 28.31 -19.53 14.11
N ASN A 163 28.65 -19.05 15.31
CA ASN A 163 29.19 -19.85 16.40
C ASN A 163 28.26 -19.90 17.62
N ALA A 164 27.04 -19.35 17.50
CA ALA A 164 26.06 -19.44 18.57
C ALA A 164 25.87 -20.91 18.95
N GLY A 165 25.87 -21.17 20.26
CA GLY A 165 25.62 -22.49 20.82
C GLY A 165 24.18 -22.66 21.31
N PRO A 166 23.85 -23.83 21.86
CA PRO A 166 22.53 -24.10 22.41
C PRO A 166 22.09 -23.07 23.46
N GLY A 167 20.95 -22.44 23.22
CA GLY A 167 20.39 -21.37 24.06
C GLY A 167 20.97 -19.98 23.82
N GLU A 168 21.82 -19.80 22.81
CA GLU A 168 22.31 -18.50 22.35
C GLU A 168 21.52 -18.02 21.12
N GLU A 169 21.43 -16.70 20.94
CA GLU A 169 20.79 -16.09 19.77
C GLU A 169 21.63 -16.37 18.52
N ALA A 170 21.09 -17.15 17.59
CA ALA A 170 21.76 -17.43 16.31
C ALA A 170 21.64 -16.25 15.35
N TRP A 171 20.49 -15.59 15.33
CA TRP A 171 20.28 -14.45 14.45
C TRP A 171 19.15 -13.55 14.96
N SER A 172 19.25 -12.27 14.57
CA SER A 172 18.19 -11.29 14.75
C SER A 172 18.11 -10.36 13.54
N ILE A 173 16.89 -9.97 13.17
CA ILE A 173 16.62 -9.06 12.07
C ILE A 173 15.52 -8.08 12.45
N ALA A 174 15.69 -6.82 12.05
CA ALA A 174 14.63 -5.83 12.11
C ALA A 174 14.69 -4.91 10.89
N GLY A 175 13.53 -4.43 10.46
CA GLY A 175 13.42 -3.66 9.23
C GLY A 175 12.01 -3.17 8.96
N ARG A 176 11.84 -2.71 7.72
CA ARG A 176 10.57 -2.18 7.20
C ARG A 176 10.34 -2.68 5.77
N LEU A 177 9.16 -3.21 5.52
CA LEU A 177 8.63 -3.37 4.16
C LEU A 177 7.71 -2.19 3.83
N SER A 178 7.90 -1.56 2.67
CA SER A 178 7.09 -0.44 2.20
C SER A 178 6.45 -0.76 0.86
N VAL A 179 5.18 -0.43 0.71
CA VAL A 179 4.47 -0.49 -0.58
C VAL A 179 4.59 0.88 -1.23
N VAL A 180 5.14 0.94 -2.45
CA VAL A 180 5.41 2.19 -3.16
C VAL A 180 4.55 2.26 -4.41
N GLY A 181 3.85 3.37 -4.60
CA GLY A 181 2.93 3.54 -5.72
C GLY A 181 2.10 4.81 -5.64
N GLU A 182 0.96 4.79 -6.32
CA GLU A 182 0.02 5.91 -6.35
C GLU A 182 -1.43 5.41 -6.37
N PHE A 183 -2.32 6.12 -5.69
CA PHE A 183 -3.74 6.00 -6.00
C PHE A 183 -4.03 6.90 -7.20
N PRO A 184 -4.62 6.37 -8.29
CA PRO A 184 -4.99 7.20 -9.43
C PRO A 184 -5.90 8.31 -8.94
N ALA A 185 -5.58 9.55 -9.32
CA ALA A 185 -6.42 10.69 -8.99
C ALA A 185 -7.84 10.43 -9.50
N PRO A 186 -8.89 10.78 -8.73
CA PRO A 186 -10.25 10.75 -9.26
C PRO A 186 -10.27 11.53 -10.57
N VAL A 187 -10.78 10.92 -11.64
CA VAL A 187 -10.88 11.58 -12.95
C VAL A 187 -11.57 12.93 -12.72
N PRO A 188 -10.92 14.07 -13.04
CA PRO A 188 -11.54 15.36 -12.85
C PRO A 188 -12.88 15.36 -13.60
N LEU A 189 -13.97 15.59 -12.88
CA LEU A 189 -15.25 15.82 -13.56
C LEU A 189 -15.02 16.95 -14.56
N PRO A 190 -15.39 16.79 -15.84
CA PRO A 190 -15.25 17.86 -16.81
C PRO A 190 -15.94 19.09 -16.23
N ALA A 191 -15.24 20.23 -16.26
CA ALA A 191 -15.60 21.48 -15.58
C ALA A 191 -16.97 22.10 -16.02
N GLY A 192 -17.82 21.36 -16.74
CA GLY A 192 -19.13 21.77 -17.22
C GLY A 192 -20.34 21.10 -16.58
N VAL A 193 -20.19 20.16 -15.62
CA VAL A 193 -21.35 19.47 -15.01
C VAL A 193 -22.20 20.39 -14.11
N TRP A 194 -21.68 21.56 -13.72
CA TRP A 194 -22.43 22.56 -12.95
C TRP A 194 -23.44 23.39 -13.76
N LEU A 195 -23.46 23.30 -15.09
CA LEU A 195 -24.32 24.14 -15.94
C LEU A 195 -25.73 23.60 -16.21
N PHE A 196 -26.08 22.39 -15.76
CA PHE A 196 -27.41 21.81 -16.03
C PHE A 196 -28.35 21.74 -14.81
N GLY A 197 -27.96 22.31 -13.66
CA GLY A 197 -28.70 22.21 -12.40
C GLY A 197 -29.58 23.40 -12.00
N ALA A 198 -29.82 24.39 -12.87
CA ALA A 198 -30.57 25.59 -12.49
C ALA A 198 -31.49 26.11 -13.62
N ALA A 199 -32.49 25.31 -14.01
CA ALA A 199 -33.62 25.83 -14.79
C ALA A 199 -34.87 24.97 -14.59
N LEU A 200 -35.56 25.11 -13.45
CA LEU A 200 -37.00 24.87 -13.22
C LEU A 200 -37.20 24.91 -11.69
N PRO A 201 -37.98 25.86 -11.12
CA PRO A 201 -39.41 25.96 -11.43
C PRO A 201 -39.96 27.41 -11.46
N LEU A 202 -40.79 27.77 -12.43
CA LEU A 202 -41.77 28.86 -12.29
C LEU A 202 -42.70 28.84 -13.49
N LEU A 203 -43.88 28.22 -13.33
CA LEU A 203 -45.15 28.60 -13.99
C LEU A 203 -46.25 27.62 -13.58
N VAL A 204 -46.84 27.85 -12.40
CA VAL A 204 -48.25 27.50 -12.16
C VAL A 204 -48.92 28.79 -11.70
N ALA A 205 -49.45 29.55 -12.65
CA ALA A 205 -50.34 30.66 -12.34
C ALA A 205 -51.72 30.10 -11.93
N PRO A 206 -52.37 30.60 -10.87
CA PRO A 206 -53.73 30.21 -10.54
C PRO A 206 -54.70 30.83 -11.55
N VAL A 207 -55.47 29.98 -12.23
CA VAL A 207 -56.63 30.41 -13.04
C VAL A 207 -57.72 30.89 -12.10
N THR A 208 -57.89 32.21 -11.99
CA THR A 208 -59.08 32.83 -11.41
C THR A 208 -60.20 32.80 -12.45
N ARG A 209 -61.08 31.80 -12.38
CA ARG A 209 -62.31 31.80 -13.19
C ARG A 209 -63.38 32.67 -12.52
N ARG A 210 -63.42 33.94 -12.92
CA ARG A 210 -64.53 34.87 -12.68
C ARG A 210 -65.78 34.32 -13.40
N ARG A 211 -66.85 34.01 -12.67
CA ARG A 211 -68.18 33.77 -13.27
C ARG A 211 -69.03 35.00 -13.00
N ASN A 212 -69.17 35.83 -14.03
CA ASN A 212 -70.14 36.93 -14.06
C ASN A 212 -71.55 36.35 -14.01
N GLY A 213 -72.41 36.93 -13.18
CA GLY A 213 -73.85 36.89 -13.39
C GLY A 213 -74.27 37.90 -14.44
N SER A 214 -75.32 37.59 -15.18
CA SER A 214 -76.22 38.59 -15.78
C SER A 214 -77.60 37.96 -15.99
N HIS A 215 -78.60 38.69 -15.52
CA HIS A 215 -80.03 38.47 -15.68
C HIS A 215 -80.48 38.31 -17.13
N ALA A 216 -81.51 37.47 -17.32
CA ALA A 216 -82.75 37.79 -18.03
C ALA A 216 -83.88 36.99 -17.38
#